data_AF-A0A1H0V4C7-F1
#
_entry.id   AF-A0A1H0V4C7-F1
#
_cell.length_a   1.000
_cell.length_b   1.000
_cell.length_c   1.000
_cell.angle_alpha   90.00
_cell.angle_beta   90.00
_cell.angle_gamma   90.00
#
_symmetry.space_group_name_H-M   'P 1'
#
loop_
_entity.id
_entity.type
_entity.pdbx_description
1 polymer ?
#
loop_
_entity_poly.entity_id
_entity_poly.type
_entity_poly.pdbx_seq_one_letter_code
_entity_poly.pdbx_strand_id
1 'polypeptide(L)'
;MYSYLTREAKAFVKRINGPDEVVRIIPDRFYQKAAQCYRLYTAFDEDPDELGCILFDAQGYWIYDGDLLSVGEQEQLADFIINYVERL
;
A
#
# COMPACT_ATOMS: atom_id res chain seq x y z
N MET A 1 0.77 19.47 -2.37
CA MET A 1 1.96 18.77 -1.86
C MET A 1 1.45 17.46 -1.28
N TYR A 2 1.79 16.32 -1.88
CA TYR A 2 1.35 15.02 -1.36
C TYR A 2 2.16 14.70 -0.11
N SER A 3 1.46 14.28 0.95
CA SER A 3 2.07 13.84 2.20
C SER A 3 2.03 12.32 2.20
N TYR A 4 3.02 11.70 1.56
CA TYR A 4 3.14 10.26 1.56
C TYR A 4 3.33 9.69 2.97
N LEU A 5 2.87 8.46 3.16
CA LEU A 5 3.09 7.69 4.37
C LEU A 5 4.60 7.55 4.69
N THR A 6 5.04 7.92 5.90
CA THR A 6 6.48 7.88 6.26
C THR A 6 6.86 6.71 7.18
N ARG A 7 5.87 6.01 7.70
CA ARG A 7 5.97 4.91 8.68
C ARG A 7 5.04 3.77 8.28
N GLU A 8 5.14 2.64 8.95
CA GLU A 8 4.18 1.56 8.78
C GLU A 8 2.75 2.02 9.12
N ALA A 9 1.77 1.59 8.33
CA ALA A 9 0.35 1.78 8.62
C ALA A 9 -0.46 0.51 8.30
N LYS A 10 -1.68 0.47 8.83
CA LYS A 10 -2.67 -0.56 8.52
C LYS A 10 -3.88 0.10 7.88
N ALA A 11 -4.24 -0.35 6.69
CA ALA A 11 -5.39 0.15 5.93
C ALA A 11 -6.47 -0.93 5.86
N PHE A 12 -7.71 -0.53 6.10
CA PHE A 12 -8.86 -1.39 5.86
C PHE A 12 -9.20 -1.37 4.38
N VAL A 13 -9.28 -2.54 3.76
CA VAL A 13 -9.54 -2.73 2.33
C VAL A 13 -10.83 -3.51 2.15
N LYS A 14 -11.73 -2.95 1.34
CA LYS A 14 -12.97 -3.64 1.00
C LYS A 14 -12.75 -4.53 -0.20
N ARG A 15 -12.85 -5.84 0.00
CA ARG A 15 -12.65 -6.79 -1.09
C ARG A 15 -13.92 -6.89 -1.93
N ILE A 16 -13.76 -6.92 -3.26
CA ILE A 16 -14.91 -7.11 -4.16
C ILE A 16 -15.46 -8.52 -4.01
N ASN A 17 -14.58 -9.52 -3.86
CA ASN A 17 -14.91 -10.93 -3.72
C ASN A 17 -14.15 -11.52 -2.53
N GLY A 18 -14.76 -11.52 -1.34
CA GLY A 18 -14.16 -12.07 -0.13
C GLY A 18 -14.51 -11.27 1.11
N PRO A 19 -14.03 -11.69 2.29
CA PRO A 19 -14.10 -10.86 3.48
C PRO A 19 -13.24 -9.61 3.29
N ASP A 20 -13.67 -8.50 3.90
CA ASP A 20 -12.84 -7.31 4.02
C ASP A 20 -11.52 -7.67 4.73
N GLU A 21 -10.46 -6.95 4.40
CA GLU A 21 -9.10 -7.25 4.84
C GLU A 21 -8.44 -6.04 5.49
N VAL A 22 -7.50 -6.28 6.41
CA VAL A 22 -6.57 -5.24 6.85
C VAL A 22 -5.22 -5.50 6.21
N VAL A 23 -4.78 -4.56 5.38
CA VAL A 23 -3.48 -4.60 4.72
C VAL A 23 -2.48 -3.78 5.52
N ARG A 24 -1.36 -4.40 5.86
CA ARG A 24 -0.19 -3.76 6.45
C ARG A 24 0.68 -3.18 5.34
N ILE A 25 0.97 -1.89 5.44
CA ILE A 25 1.70 -1.09 4.45
C ILE A 25 3.02 -0.65 5.07
N ILE A 26 4.14 -1.04 4.45
CA ILE A 26 5.49 -0.74 4.96
C ILE A 26 6.27 0.04 3.90
N PRO A 27 6.75 1.26 4.19
CA PRO A 27 7.64 1.99 3.29
C PRO A 27 8.96 1.24 3.06
N ASP A 28 9.29 0.90 1.82
CA ASP A 28 10.58 0.32 1.43
C ASP A 28 11.54 1.42 0.97
N ARG A 29 12.42 1.82 1.87
CA ARG A 29 13.41 2.90 1.64
C ARG A 29 14.63 2.43 0.84
N PHE A 30 14.75 1.14 0.56
CA PHE A 30 15.90 0.55 -0.12
C PHE A 30 15.63 0.27 -1.61
N TYR A 31 14.37 0.41 -2.05
CA TYR A 31 14.00 0.22 -3.44
C TYR A 31 14.48 1.39 -4.32
N GLN A 32 15.54 1.16 -5.11
CA GLN A 32 16.24 2.22 -5.86
C GLN A 32 15.58 2.61 -7.20
N LYS A 33 14.54 1.88 -7.65
CA LYS A 33 13.91 2.10 -8.97
C LYS A 33 12.61 2.90 -8.92
N ALA A 34 12.18 3.35 -7.73
CA ALA A 34 10.98 4.18 -7.56
C ALA A 34 11.30 5.37 -6.66
N ALA A 35 10.52 6.44 -6.79
CA ALA A 35 10.63 7.59 -5.89
C ALA A 35 10.10 7.27 -4.50
N GLN A 36 9.03 6.48 -4.42
CA GLN A 36 8.54 5.85 -3.20
C GLN A 36 8.11 4.41 -3.49
N CYS A 37 8.31 3.51 -2.52
CA CYS A 37 7.88 2.12 -2.60
C CYS A 37 7.21 1.73 -1.30
N TYR A 38 6.08 1.04 -1.38
CA TYR A 38 5.32 0.54 -0.24
C TYR A 38 5.01 -0.92 -0.44
N ARG A 39 5.56 -1.78 0.42
CA ARG A 39 5.23 -3.20 0.45
C ARG A 39 3.93 -3.43 1.17
N LEU A 40 3.16 -4.38 0.67
CA LEU A 40 1.82 -4.72 1.14
C LEU A 40 1.82 -6.14 1.69
N TYR A 41 1.22 -6.32 2.85
CA TYR A 41 1.13 -7.60 3.53
C TYR A 41 -0.23 -7.82 4.18
N THR A 42 -0.63 -9.06 4.45
CA THR A 42 -1.70 -9.32 5.42
C THR A 42 -1.27 -8.84 6.82
N ALA A 43 -2.20 -8.32 7.62
CA ALA A 43 -1.83 -7.53 8.81
C ALA A 43 -1.75 -8.31 10.13
N PHE A 44 -2.27 -9.54 10.19
CA PHE A 44 -2.50 -10.26 11.45
C PHE A 44 -1.96 -11.69 11.49
N ASP A 45 -1.50 -12.23 10.37
CA ASP A 45 -0.90 -13.57 10.34
C ASP A 45 0.50 -13.56 10.99
N GLU A 46 0.87 -14.68 11.60
CA GLU A 46 2.22 -14.88 12.16
C GLU A 46 3.28 -14.89 11.06
N ASP A 47 2.93 -15.42 9.88
CA ASP A 47 3.68 -15.34 8.64
C ASP A 47 2.83 -14.62 7.58
N PRO A 48 3.01 -13.29 7.41
CA PRO A 48 2.11 -12.49 6.60
C PRO A 48 2.39 -12.66 5.10
N ASP A 49 1.33 -12.90 4.32
CA ASP A 49 1.43 -13.04 2.88
C ASP A 49 1.88 -11.72 2.24
N GLU A 50 2.87 -11.78 1.35
CA GLU A 50 3.30 -10.64 0.53
C GLU A 50 2.28 -10.41 -0.59
N LEU A 51 1.59 -9.27 -0.52
CA LEU A 51 0.56 -8.88 -1.47
C LEU A 51 1.15 -8.08 -2.65
N GLY A 52 2.46 -7.84 -2.70
CA GLY A 52 3.12 -7.00 -3.69
C GLY A 52 3.40 -5.59 -3.19
N CYS A 53 3.67 -4.66 -4.11
CA CYS A 53 4.12 -3.31 -3.81
C CYS A 53 3.36 -2.26 -4.62
N ILE A 54 3.12 -1.10 -4.00
CA ILE A 54 2.73 0.12 -4.72
C ILE A 54 3.98 0.99 -4.89
N LEU A 55 4.31 1.28 -6.14
CA LEU A 55 5.48 2.04 -6.55
C LEU A 55 5.02 3.39 -7.08
N PHE A 56 5.59 4.48 -6.57
CA PHE A 56 5.32 5.83 -7.06
C PHE A 56 6.53 6.39 -7.82
N ASP A 57 6.25 7.09 -8.91
CA ASP A 57 7.23 7.92 -9.60
C ASP A 57 7.35 9.32 -8.96
N ALA A 58 8.24 10.15 -9.49
CA ALA A 58 8.46 11.50 -8.96
C ALA A 58 7.28 12.47 -9.20
N GLN A 59 6.35 12.13 -10.07
CA GLN A 59 5.15 12.92 -10.41
C GLN A 59 3.93 12.47 -9.60
N GLY A 60 4.05 11.38 -8.86
CA GLY A 60 3.00 10.77 -8.05
C GLY A 60 2.10 9.81 -8.82
N TYR A 61 2.46 9.43 -10.04
CA TYR A 61 1.85 8.28 -10.71
C TYR A 61 2.30 7.00 -10.02
N TRP A 62 1.43 6.00 -9.98
CA TRP A 62 1.71 4.75 -9.30
C TRP A 62 1.39 3.53 -10.15
N ILE A 63 2.10 2.45 -9.86
CA ILE A 63 1.82 1.11 -10.35
C ILE A 63 1.79 0.14 -9.18
N TYR A 64 1.05 -0.95 -9.36
CA TYR A 64 1.09 -2.12 -8.49
C TYR A 64 1.81 -3.25 -9.23
N ASP A 65 2.74 -3.93 -8.55
CA ASP A 65 3.59 -4.97 -9.17
C ASP A 65 3.18 -6.42 -8.82
N GLY A 66 2.16 -6.60 -7.97
CA GLY A 66 1.60 -7.91 -7.64
C GLY A 66 0.41 -8.31 -8.53
N ASP A 67 -0.19 -9.45 -8.19
CA ASP A 67 -1.30 -10.07 -8.94
C ASP A 67 -2.51 -10.44 -8.06
N LEU A 68 -2.42 -10.23 -6.74
CA LEU A 68 -3.44 -10.67 -5.78
C LEU A 68 -4.54 -9.64 -5.51
N LEU A 69 -4.28 -8.36 -5.79
CA LEU A 69 -5.22 -7.28 -5.57
C LEU A 69 -5.96 -6.91 -6.85
N SER A 70 -7.28 -6.75 -6.76
CA SER A 70 -8.10 -6.15 -7.80
C SER A 70 -7.81 -4.66 -7.96
N VAL A 71 -8.16 -4.10 -9.12
CA VAL A 71 -7.94 -2.66 -9.40
C VAL A 71 -8.56 -1.76 -8.33
N GLY A 72 -9.76 -2.07 -7.83
CA GLY A 72 -10.40 -1.27 -6.79
C GLY A 72 -9.66 -1.30 -5.45
N GLU A 73 -9.08 -2.44 -5.08
CA GLU A 73 -8.27 -2.58 -3.86
C GLU A 73 -6.94 -1.83 -4.01
N GLN A 74 -6.33 -1.89 -5.20
CA GLN A 74 -5.13 -1.13 -5.53
C GLN A 74 -5.37 0.39 -5.43
N GLU A 75 -6.46 0.88 -6.04
CA GLU A 75 -6.85 2.30 -5.99
C GLU A 75 -7.11 2.76 -4.55
N GLN A 76 -7.81 1.96 -3.75
CA GLN A 76 -8.08 2.28 -2.35
C GLN A 76 -6.78 2.40 -1.53
N LEU A 77 -5.83 1.48 -1.73
CA LEU A 77 -4.54 1.50 -1.03
C LEU A 77 -3.65 2.65 -1.48
N ALA A 78 -3.58 2.92 -2.78
CA ALA A 78 -2.84 4.06 -3.30
C ALA A 78 -3.40 5.38 -2.76
N ASP A 79 -4.73 5.55 -2.78
CA ASP A 79 -5.40 6.73 -2.23
C ASP A 79 -5.11 6.89 -0.72
N PHE A 80 -5.16 5.79 0.03
CA PHE A 80 -4.77 5.79 1.44
C PHE A 80 -3.32 6.26 1.62
N ILE A 81 -2.35 5.70 0.89
CA ILE A 81 -0.93 6.07 1.01
C ILE A 81 -0.69 7.55 0.68
N ILE A 82 -1.39 8.08 -0.32
CA ILE A 82 -1.24 9.47 -0.79
C ILE A 82 -1.84 10.46 0.22
N ASN A 83 -2.98 10.11 0.82
CA ASN A 83 -3.79 11.03 1.63
C ASN A 83 -3.67 10.77 3.14
N TYR A 84 -2.96 9.73 3.57
CA TYR A 84 -2.84 9.41 4.99
C TYR A 84 -2.07 10.50 5.73
N VAL A 85 -2.80 11.25 6.55
CA VAL A 85 -2.24 12.19 7.51
C VAL A 85 -2.29 11.53 8.88
N GLU A 86 -1.13 11.25 9.47
CA GLU A 86 -1.05 10.86 10.90
C GLU A 86 -1.72 11.97 11.73
N ARG A 87 -2.88 11.67 12.31
CA ARG A 87 -3.49 12.53 13.33
C ARG A 87 -2.94 12.08 14.69
N LEU A 88 -2.02 12.89 15.22
CA LEU A 88 -1.47 12.80 16.57
C LEU A 88 -2.53 13.02 17.65
#